data_AF-C0BVP8-F1
#
_entry.id   AF-C0BVP8-F1
#
_cell.length_a   1.000
_cell.length_b   1.000
_cell.length_c   1.000
_cell.angle_alpha   90.00
_cell.angle_beta   90.00
_cell.angle_gamma   90.00
#
_symmetry.space_group_name_H-M   'P 1'
#
loop_
_entity.id
_entity.type
_entity.pdbx_description
1 polymer ?
#
loop_
_entity_poly.entity_id
_entity_poly.type
_entity_poly.pdbx_seq_one_letter_code
_entity_poly.pdbx_strand_id
1 'polypeptide(L)'
;MFYDKESDFEDDLVAVLKRHGWTDGVLEYPTEQDLIDNWASILFDNNKGIDRLNGQRLTKGEMAQILEQIETLRTPLALNSFINGKTVSIKRDNPRDEA
;
A
#
# COMPACT_ATOMS: atom_id res chain seq x y z
N MET A 1 21.38 -9.70 -20.96
CA MET A 1 21.13 -8.26 -20.81
C MET A 1 21.76 -7.86 -19.49
N PHE A 2 22.66 -6.88 -19.50
CA PHE A 2 23.33 -6.37 -18.32
C PHE A 2 23.07 -4.86 -18.33
N TYR A 3 22.69 -4.29 -17.19
CA TYR A 3 22.34 -2.88 -17.07
C TYR A 3 23.43 -2.15 -16.28
N ASP A 4 23.81 -0.98 -16.77
CA ASP A 4 24.80 -0.12 -16.09
C ASP A 4 24.14 0.87 -15.12
N LYS A 5 22.82 1.07 -15.23
CA LYS A 5 22.02 1.96 -14.37
C LYS A 5 20.72 1.26 -13.96
N GLU A 6 20.31 1.49 -12.71
CA GLU A 6 19.02 1.00 -12.20
C GLU A 6 17.83 1.60 -12.96
N SER A 7 17.94 2.85 -13.44
CA SER A 7 16.90 3.49 -14.26
C SER A 7 16.60 2.73 -15.54
N ASP A 8 17.65 2.25 -16.22
CA ASP A 8 17.53 1.56 -17.50
C ASP A 8 16.93 0.16 -17.30
N PHE A 9 17.23 -0.47 -16.16
CA PHE A 9 16.57 -1.71 -15.74
C PHE A 9 15.08 -1.50 -15.43
N GLU A 10 14.75 -0.43 -14.69
CA GLU A 10 13.37 -0.10 -14.31
C GLU A 10 12.50 0.17 -15.54
N ASP A 11 13.00 0.95 -16.51
CA ASP A 11 12.31 1.23 -17.78
C ASP A 11 11.95 -0.06 -18.54
N ASP A 12 12.91 -0.98 -18.68
CA ASP A 12 12.68 -2.25 -19.38
C ASP A 12 11.74 -3.17 -18.60
N LEU A 13 11.82 -3.18 -17.26
CA LEU A 13 10.88 -3.92 -16.42
C LEU A 13 9.45 -3.39 -16.56
N VAL A 14 9.26 -2.07 -16.51
CA VAL A 14 7.97 -1.39 -16.72
C VAL A 14 7.42 -1.73 -18.11
N ALA A 15 8.26 -1.70 -19.14
CA ALA A 15 7.86 -2.06 -20.50
C ALA A 15 7.39 -3.52 -20.59
N VAL A 16 8.06 -4.45 -19.92
CA VAL A 16 7.66 -5.87 -19.85
C VAL A 16 6.32 -6.02 -19.11
N LEU A 17 6.15 -5.38 -17.96
CA LEU A 17 4.90 -5.42 -17.19
C LEU A 17 3.71 -4.95 -18.04
N LYS A 18 3.85 -3.81 -18.74
CA LYS A 18 2.81 -3.27 -19.63
C LYS A 18 2.44 -4.24 -20.76
N ARG A 19 3.42 -4.93 -21.36
CA ARG A 19 3.17 -5.97 -22.37
C ARG A 19 2.38 -7.16 -21.82
N HIS A 20 2.49 -7.43 -20.52
CA HIS A 20 1.76 -8.49 -19.83
C HIS A 20 0.44 -8.02 -19.19
N GLY A 21 -0.08 -6.87 -19.62
CA GLY A 21 -1.42 -6.39 -19.22
C GLY A 21 -1.43 -5.53 -17.97
N TRP A 22 -0.28 -5.20 -17.40
CA TRP A 22 -0.16 -4.21 -16.34
C TRP A 22 -0.13 -2.80 -16.96
N THR A 23 -1.29 -2.31 -17.42
CA THR A 23 -1.39 -1.02 -18.13
C THR A 23 -1.93 0.10 -17.25
N ASP A 24 -2.71 -0.22 -16.23
CA ASP A 24 -3.38 0.75 -15.37
C ASP A 24 -2.74 0.71 -13.96
N GLY A 25 -2.25 1.86 -13.48
CA GLY A 25 -1.70 1.98 -12.13
C GLY A 25 -0.28 1.45 -11.95
N VAL A 26 0.51 1.34 -13.03
CA VAL A 26 1.95 1.07 -12.90
C VAL A 26 2.62 2.27 -12.23
N LEU A 27 3.33 2.01 -11.13
CA LEU A 27 4.13 3.01 -10.45
C LEU A 27 5.52 3.06 -11.12
N GLU A 28 5.86 4.23 -11.65
CA GLU A 28 7.14 4.48 -12.31
C GLU A 28 7.92 5.47 -11.45
N TYR A 29 9.08 5.06 -10.93
CA TYR A 29 9.91 5.87 -10.03
C TYR A 29 9.15 6.46 -8.83
N PRO A 30 8.35 5.66 -8.09
CA PRO A 30 7.55 6.19 -6.99
C PRO A 30 8.42 6.65 -5.83
N THR A 31 8.01 7.73 -5.19
CA THR A 31 8.50 8.06 -3.85
C THR A 31 7.91 7.09 -2.83
N GLU A 32 8.51 7.03 -1.64
CA GLU A 32 7.94 6.26 -0.53
C GLU A 32 6.50 6.69 -0.21
N GLN A 33 6.21 7.99 -0.29
CA GLN A 33 4.86 8.50 -0.07
C GLN A 33 3.88 8.00 -1.16
N ASP A 34 4.31 7.92 -2.42
CA ASP A 34 3.47 7.38 -3.50
C ASP A 34 3.12 5.90 -3.25
N LEU A 35 4.07 5.12 -2.72
CA LEU A 35 3.83 3.72 -2.33
C LEU A 35 2.82 3.63 -1.17
N ILE A 36 2.96 4.49 -0.15
CA ILE A 36 2.06 4.55 1.00
C ILE A 36 0.65 4.95 0.56
N ASP A 37 0.51 5.97 -0.29
CA ASP A 37 -0.77 6.47 -0.78
C ASP A 37 -1.47 5.44 -1.67
N ASN A 38 -0.72 4.77 -2.56
CA ASN A 38 -1.23 3.66 -3.36
C ASN A 38 -1.73 2.53 -2.46
N TRP A 39 -0.96 2.16 -1.44
CA TRP A 39 -1.37 1.12 -0.51
C TRP A 39 -2.62 1.52 0.29
N ALA A 40 -2.71 2.77 0.76
CA ALA A 40 -3.90 3.30 1.42
C ALA A 40 -5.14 3.23 0.53
N SER A 41 -5.00 3.47 -0.78
CA SER A 41 -6.11 3.32 -1.73
C SER A 41 -6.54 1.86 -1.88
N ILE A 42 -5.59 0.92 -2.02
CA ILE A 42 -5.89 -0.52 -2.09
C ILE A 42 -6.58 -1.00 -0.80
N LEU A 43 -6.09 -0.56 0.36
CA LEU A 43 -6.70 -0.84 1.65
C LEU A 43 -8.13 -0.29 1.70
N PHE A 44 -8.36 0.92 1.20
CA PHE A 44 -9.70 1.49 1.11
C PHE A 44 -10.63 0.64 0.23
N ASP A 45 -10.22 0.35 -1.00
CA ASP A 45 -11.06 -0.38 -1.95
C ASP A 45 -11.43 -1.78 -1.45
N ASN A 46 -10.49 -2.46 -0.78
CA ASN A 46 -10.70 -3.77 -0.18
C ASN A 46 -11.55 -3.73 1.11
N ASN A 47 -11.65 -2.58 1.77
CA ASN A 47 -12.24 -2.46 3.11
C ASN A 47 -13.32 -1.36 3.23
N LYS A 48 -13.88 -0.87 2.12
CA LYS A 48 -14.91 0.20 2.10
C LYS A 48 -16.27 -0.16 2.70
N GLY A 49 -16.47 -1.41 3.13
CA GLY A 49 -17.71 -1.88 3.73
C GLY A 49 -18.06 -1.15 5.03
N ILE A 50 -19.35 -1.15 5.37
CA ILE A 50 -19.90 -0.46 6.56
C ILE A 50 -19.24 -0.92 7.87
N ASP A 51 -18.96 -2.22 8.00
CA ASP A 51 -18.32 -2.80 9.20
C ASP A 51 -16.78 -2.60 9.24
N ARG A 52 -16.23 -1.81 8.31
CA ARG A 52 -14.79 -1.57 8.18
C ARG A 52 -14.49 -0.08 8.09
N LEU A 53 -14.21 0.43 6.89
CA LEU A 53 -13.89 1.84 6.69
C LEU A 53 -15.12 2.72 6.44
N ASN A 54 -16.31 2.14 6.41
CA ASN A 54 -17.58 2.85 6.30
C ASN A 54 -17.63 3.87 5.14
N GLY A 55 -17.10 3.48 3.98
CA GLY A 55 -17.01 4.34 2.81
C GLY A 55 -16.04 5.54 2.94
N GLN A 56 -15.33 5.69 4.06
CA GLN A 56 -14.35 6.75 4.29
C GLN A 56 -12.91 6.24 4.08
N ARG A 57 -12.09 7.05 3.41
CA ARG A 57 -10.66 6.74 3.24
C ARG A 57 -9.91 6.81 4.58
N LEU A 58 -8.79 6.10 4.64
CA LEU A 58 -7.84 6.25 5.73
C LEU A 58 -7.32 7.69 5.78
N THR A 59 -7.27 8.28 6.96
CA THR A 59 -6.55 9.54 7.17
C THR A 59 -5.03 9.28 7.23
N LYS A 60 -4.24 10.36 7.24
CA LYS A 60 -2.80 10.26 7.47
C LYS A 60 -2.46 9.68 8.83
N GLY A 61 -3.22 10.02 9.87
CA GLY A 61 -3.02 9.48 11.23
C GLY A 61 -3.37 7.99 11.31
N GLU A 62 -4.46 7.59 10.69
CA GLU A 62 -4.86 6.19 10.56
C GLU A 62 -3.85 5.35 9.79
N MET A 63 -3.28 5.88 8.70
CA MET A 63 -2.22 5.19 7.94
C MET A 63 -0.92 5.11 8.74
N ALA A 64 -0.55 6.16 9.49
CA ALA A 64 0.61 6.14 10.38
C ALA A 64 0.51 5.04 11.44
N GLN A 65 -0.68 4.83 12.04
CA GLN A 65 -0.91 3.73 12.98
C GLN A 65 -0.64 2.34 12.38
N ILE A 66 -0.88 2.14 11.08
CA ILE A 66 -0.58 0.89 10.38
C ILE A 66 0.93 0.74 10.17
N LEU A 67 1.60 1.81 9.72
CA LEU A 67 3.05 1.82 9.50
C LEU A 67 3.82 1.58 10.81
N GLU A 68 3.42 2.22 11.91
CA GLU A 68 3.99 2.00 13.23
C GLU A 68 3.90 0.52 13.65
N GLN A 69 2.77 -0.14 13.40
CA GLN A 69 2.61 -1.58 13.67
C GLN A 69 3.59 -2.43 12.85
N ILE A 70 3.80 -2.09 11.57
CA ILE A 70 4.76 -2.79 10.69
C ILE A 70 6.20 -2.60 11.19
N GLU A 71 6.58 -1.40 11.61
CA GLU A 71 7.93 -1.11 12.08
C GLU A 71 8.31 -1.93 13.34
N THR A 72 7.31 -2.34 14.13
CA THR A 72 7.57 -3.24 15.27
C THR A 72 7.92 -4.67 14.85
N LEU A 73 7.63 -5.06 13.60
CA LEU A 73 7.85 -6.41 13.06
C LEU A 73 9.27 -6.55 12.51
N ARG A 74 10.20 -6.91 13.40
CA ARG A 74 11.65 -6.95 13.10
C ARG A 74 12.12 -8.12 12.22
N THR A 75 11.22 -8.94 11.69
CA THR A 75 11.60 -10.11 10.89
C THR A 75 10.73 -10.26 9.64
N PRO A 76 11.29 -10.73 8.51
CA PRO A 76 10.51 -11.04 7.30
C PRO A 76 9.37 -12.01 7.56
N LEU A 77 9.55 -12.97 8.48
CA LEU A 77 8.50 -13.91 8.87
C LEU A 77 7.32 -13.21 9.54
N ALA A 78 7.60 -12.29 10.49
CA ALA A 78 6.57 -11.52 11.17
C ALA A 78 5.84 -10.58 10.20
N LEU A 79 6.57 -9.91 9.30
CA LEU A 79 6.00 -9.07 8.24
C LEU A 79 5.08 -9.88 7.32
N ASN A 80 5.53 -11.03 6.84
CA ASN A 80 4.72 -11.90 5.99
C ASN A 80 3.48 -12.42 6.74
N SER A 81 3.61 -12.71 8.03
CA SER A 81 2.49 -13.16 8.87
C SER A 81 1.46 -12.05 9.09
N PHE A 82 1.91 -10.79 9.24
CA PHE A 82 1.04 -9.62 9.35
C PHE A 82 0.27 -9.35 8.07
N ILE A 83 0.95 -9.31 6.92
CA ILE A 83 0.32 -9.07 5.60
C ILE A 83 -0.73 -10.14 5.30
N ASN A 84 -0.47 -11.40 5.65
CA ASN A 84 -1.40 -12.51 5.42
C ASN A 84 -2.42 -12.73 6.56
N GLY A 85 -2.22 -12.09 7.72
CA GLY A 85 -2.94 -12.31 8.98
C GLY A 85 -4.41 -11.83 9.00
N LYS A 86 -4.92 -11.39 7.84
CA LYS A 86 -6.29 -10.97 7.52
C LYS A 86 -6.75 -9.63 8.09
N THR A 87 -6.36 -9.21 9.30
CA THR A 87 -6.91 -7.99 9.92
C THR A 87 -5.88 -7.16 10.70
N VAL A 88 -5.96 -5.83 10.56
CA VAL A 88 -5.24 -4.84 11.37
C VAL A 88 -6.25 -3.93 12.07
N SER A 89 -5.99 -3.59 13.32
CA SER A 89 -6.82 -2.66 14.09
C SER A 89 -6.21 -1.27 14.07
N ILE A 90 -7.06 -0.27 13.89
CA ILE A 90 -6.71 1.16 13.96
C ILE A 90 -7.76 1.88 14.79
N LYS A 91 -7.38 3.01 15.39
CA LYS A 91 -8.31 3.96 15.94
C LYS A 91 -8.73 4.94 14.84
N ARG A 92 -10.03 4.97 14.54
CA ARG A 92 -10.60 5.91 13.57
C ARG A 92 -10.49 7.35 14.08
N ASP A 93 -10.03 8.24 13.22
CA ASP A 93 -9.95 9.69 13.50
C ASP A 93 -10.56 10.53 12.35
N ASN A 94 -11.13 9.89 11.34
CA ASN A 94 -11.83 10.57 10.26
C ASN A 94 -13.09 11.28 10.80
N PRO A 95 -13.21 12.62 10.66
CA PRO A 95 -14.34 13.37 11.19
C PRO A 95 -15.68 13.07 10.48
N ARG A 96 -15.65 12.35 9.36
CA ARG A 96 -16.85 11.90 8.63
C ARG A 96 -17.33 10.52 9.07
N ASP A 97 -16.59 9.83 9.93
CA ASP A 97 -17.13 8.65 10.58
C ASP A 97 -18.15 9.14 11.63
N GLU A 98 -19.43 9.02 11.28
CA GLU A 98 -20.52 9.27 12.20
C GLU A 98 -20.42 8.30 13.40
N ALA A 99 -20.75 8.80 14.60
CA ALA A 99 -20.68 8.05 15.85
C ALA A 99 -21.81 7.03 16.02
#